data_AF-A0AAJ6NTN0-F1
#
_entry.id   AF-A0AAJ6NTN0-F1
#
_cell.length_a   1.000
_cell.length_b   1.000
_cell.length_c   1.000
_cell.angle_alpha   90.00
_cell.angle_beta   90.00
_cell.angle_gamma   90.00
#
_symmetry.space_group_name_H-M   'P 1'
#
loop_
_entity.id
_entity.type
_entity.pdbx_description
1 polymer ?
#
loop_
_entity_poly.entity_id
_entity_poly.type
_entity_poly.pdbx_seq_one_letter_code
_entity_poly.pdbx_strand_id
1 'polypeptide(L)'
;MSDRKIGVWETEIRRSHNASYTPHYIRQIVLKFVYRKNSLSNEYRSIYWRSPTEQTDFSKCREKSSTQSDKTQNWRCWCIWLVVGGVFIASLPERVFAQITPDNTLPNNSSVIRDGNIFNINGGTQAGANLFHSFSEFSVPNGGAASFNNAVDIQNIISRVTGGSVSQIDGLIRSLGTANLFLINPKGIIFGQGARLDIGGSFVGTTANAIGFGDRGFFSAIEKNIPLSLLTVNPSALLFNQINQNAAIQNNSVAPAGKDPAGFSVSGLRVPDGKSLLLIGGDINMDGGILNAIGGRVELGSLAGAGKVALNTDDSNLSLSFPDHVDRSNVSLRNSAIVYVAGSGGGSIIVNARNIDVSGEGSQLTSGIGKKLGSVNAQAGDITLKATGEIKVAGSSLVGNAVRSEGRGNAGSINISSNSFSLTTDAQLITAVFVTADDQGIVQPQLSGQGNAGNININVRGTVTIANGYIFSIL
;
A
#
# COMPACT_ATOMS: atom_id res chain seq x y z
N MET A 1 6.47 36.61 -30.27
CA MET A 1 5.30 35.75 -30.56
C MET A 1 5.81 34.35 -30.87
N SER A 2 5.85 33.48 -29.87
CA SER A 2 6.15 32.05 -30.07
C SER A 2 4.83 31.30 -30.01
N ASP A 3 4.33 30.88 -31.17
CA ASP A 3 3.08 30.14 -31.30
C ASP A 3 3.16 28.78 -30.61
N ARG A 4 2.26 28.57 -29.64
CA ARG A 4 1.95 27.27 -29.04
C ARG A 4 1.30 26.39 -30.11
N LYS A 5 1.86 25.21 -30.37
CA LYS A 5 1.20 24.16 -31.15
C LYS A 5 0.23 23.40 -30.24
N ILE A 6 -1.07 23.52 -30.52
CA ILE A 6 -2.13 22.69 -29.94
C ILE A 6 -2.36 21.53 -30.90
N GLY A 7 -2.09 20.30 -30.46
CA GLY A 7 -2.51 19.09 -31.15
C GLY A 7 -3.90 18.68 -30.66
N VAL A 8 -4.84 18.51 -31.58
CA VAL A 8 -6.18 17.95 -31.31
C VAL A 8 -6.10 16.43 -31.50
N TRP A 9 -6.56 15.68 -30.51
CA TRP A 9 -6.64 14.21 -30.56
C TRP A 9 -8.04 13.80 -31.02
N GLU A 10 -8.15 13.10 -32.14
CA GLU A 10 -9.38 12.43 -32.55
C GLU A 10 -9.13 10.93 -32.67
N THR A 11 -9.80 10.14 -31.84
CA THR A 11 -9.83 8.68 -31.92
C THR A 11 -11.01 8.26 -32.79
N GLU A 12 -10.75 7.86 -34.04
CA GLU A 12 -11.80 7.30 -34.92
C GLU A 12 -11.82 5.77 -34.75
N ILE A 13 -12.88 5.24 -34.12
CA ILE A 13 -13.11 3.78 -34.01
C ILE A 13 -13.95 3.34 -35.21
N ARG A 14 -13.36 2.62 -36.17
CA ARG A 14 -14.12 1.99 -37.25
C ARG A 14 -14.49 0.55 -36.91
N ARG A 15 -15.79 0.24 -36.91
CA ARG A 15 -16.32 -1.12 -36.94
C ARG A 15 -16.41 -1.61 -38.38
N SER A 16 -15.70 -2.67 -38.75
CA SER A 16 -16.00 -3.39 -40.00
C SER A 16 -17.09 -4.43 -39.71
N HIS A 17 -18.26 -4.28 -40.31
CA HIS A 17 -19.25 -5.35 -40.37
C HIS A 17 -18.85 -6.31 -41.49
N ASN A 18 -18.55 -7.57 -41.13
CA ASN A 18 -18.72 -8.68 -42.06
C ASN A 18 -19.46 -9.78 -41.31
N ALA A 19 -20.54 -10.27 -41.93
CA ALA A 19 -21.36 -11.32 -41.40
C ALA A 19 -20.61 -12.66 -41.41
N SER A 20 -20.93 -13.49 -40.42
CA SER A 20 -20.52 -14.89 -40.19
C SER A 20 -19.13 -15.14 -39.56
N TYR A 21 -19.20 -15.72 -38.35
CA TYR A 21 -18.16 -16.32 -37.48
C TYR A 21 -17.24 -15.41 -36.62
N THR A 22 -17.47 -15.50 -35.29
CA THR A 22 -16.65 -15.20 -34.09
C THR A 22 -15.76 -13.94 -34.06
N PRO A 23 -15.93 -13.00 -33.09
CA PRO A 23 -15.17 -11.76 -33.04
C PRO A 23 -13.78 -11.97 -32.40
N HIS A 24 -12.71 -11.89 -33.19
CA HIS A 24 -11.40 -11.49 -32.71
C HIS A 24 -11.27 -9.96 -32.83
N TYR A 25 -11.08 -9.28 -31.70
CA TYR A 25 -10.88 -7.82 -31.68
C TYR A 25 -9.49 -7.47 -32.24
N ILE A 26 -9.41 -7.03 -33.50
CA ILE A 26 -8.21 -6.39 -34.04
C ILE A 26 -8.28 -4.90 -33.71
N ARG A 27 -7.44 -4.43 -32.78
CA ARG A 27 -7.26 -2.98 -32.53
C ARG A 27 -6.27 -2.42 -33.56
N GLN A 28 -6.76 -1.66 -34.54
CA GLN A 28 -5.91 -0.75 -35.31
C GLN A 28 -5.86 0.60 -34.60
N ILE A 29 -4.67 1.04 -34.19
CA ILE A 29 -4.44 2.41 -33.74
C ILE A 29 -3.89 3.18 -34.93
N VAL A 30 -4.64 4.17 -35.42
CA VAL A 30 -4.19 5.06 -36.50
C VAL A 30 -3.75 6.37 -35.87
N LEU A 31 -2.45 6.64 -35.90
CA LEU A 31 -1.89 7.94 -35.50
C LEU A 31 -1.69 8.80 -36.75
N LYS A 32 -2.51 9.85 -36.91
CA LYS A 32 -2.31 10.87 -37.93
C LYS A 32 -1.45 12.00 -37.36
N PHE A 33 -0.30 12.26 -37.97
CA PHE A 33 0.48 13.46 -37.70
C PHE A 33 0.21 14.50 -38.77
N VAL A 34 -0.32 15.67 -38.38
CA VAL A 34 -0.49 16.81 -39.26
C VAL A 34 0.67 17.78 -39.02
N TYR A 35 1.52 17.97 -40.02
CA TYR A 35 2.55 19.00 -39.97
C TYR A 35 2.26 20.08 -41.03
N ARG A 36 2.26 21.34 -40.61
CA ARG A 36 2.17 22.50 -41.51
C ARG A 36 3.58 22.94 -41.90
N LYS A 37 3.97 22.81 -43.17
CA LYS A 37 5.25 23.30 -43.70
C LYS A 37 5.01 24.50 -44.62
N ASN A 38 4.93 25.70 -44.03
CA ASN A 38 4.82 27.01 -44.68
C ASN A 38 3.67 27.22 -45.69
N SER A 39 3.25 28.47 -45.82
CA SER A 39 2.08 28.86 -46.62
C SER A 39 2.27 28.49 -48.09
N LEU A 40 1.25 27.87 -48.68
CA LEU A 40 1.11 27.48 -50.09
C LEU A 40 1.55 26.04 -50.45
N SER A 41 1.07 25.03 -49.71
CA SER A 41 0.62 23.72 -50.22
C SER A 41 0.36 22.74 -49.06
N ASN A 42 -0.74 21.99 -49.11
CA ASN A 42 -1.00 20.88 -48.18
C ASN A 42 -0.51 19.57 -48.81
N GLU A 43 0.61 19.04 -48.33
CA GLU A 43 1.07 17.69 -48.66
C GLU A 43 0.66 16.74 -47.51
N TYR A 44 -0.14 15.72 -47.80
CA TYR A 44 -0.55 14.71 -46.82
C TYR A 44 0.38 13.49 -46.92
N ARG A 45 1.08 13.15 -45.83
CA ARG A 45 1.77 11.86 -45.71
C ARG A 45 1.26 11.09 -44.50
N SER A 46 0.72 9.92 -44.76
CA SER A 46 0.29 8.96 -43.74
C SER A 46 1.45 8.00 -43.46
N ILE A 47 1.83 7.84 -42.18
CA ILE A 47 2.76 6.80 -41.75
C ILE A 47 1.93 5.77 -40.97
N TYR A 48 1.97 4.51 -41.41
CA TYR A 48 1.26 3.41 -40.77
C TYR A 48 2.22 2.64 -39.86
N TRP A 49 1.87 2.49 -38.58
CA TRP A 49 2.56 1.59 -37.67
C TRP A 49 1.67 0.37 -37.37
N ARG A 50 2.22 -0.85 -37.53
CA ARG A 50 1.63 -2.09 -37.00
C ARG A 50 2.47 -2.54 -35.81
N SER A 51 1.83 -2.94 -34.72
CA SER A 51 2.51 -3.66 -33.64
C SER A 51 2.90 -5.06 -34.12
N PRO A 52 4.09 -5.59 -33.77
CA PRO A 52 4.44 -6.96 -34.08
C PRO A 52 3.67 -7.91 -33.16
N THR A 53 2.88 -8.82 -33.74
CA THR A 53 2.48 -10.08 -33.11
C THR A 53 3.26 -11.18 -33.83
N GLU A 54 3.99 -11.97 -33.04
CA GLU A 54 4.71 -13.24 -33.30
C GLU A 54 4.98 -13.71 -34.75
N GLN A 55 6.22 -14.16 -34.97
CA GLN A 55 6.83 -14.74 -36.18
C GLN A 55 7.10 -13.79 -37.37
N THR A 56 8.29 -13.21 -37.38
CA THR A 56 8.90 -12.64 -38.61
C THR A 56 9.80 -13.66 -39.30
N ASP A 57 9.31 -14.20 -40.41
CA ASP A 57 10.08 -14.91 -41.43
C ASP A 57 10.85 -13.89 -42.29
N PHE A 58 12.17 -14.00 -42.31
CA PHE A 58 13.07 -13.15 -43.09
C PHE A 58 13.15 -13.67 -44.53
N SER A 59 12.20 -13.28 -45.39
CA SER A 59 12.47 -13.28 -46.82
C SER A 59 11.52 -12.34 -47.58
N LYS A 60 12.09 -11.60 -48.53
CA LYS A 60 11.45 -10.74 -49.55
C LYS A 60 11.33 -9.25 -49.19
N CYS A 61 12.46 -8.56 -49.15
CA CYS A 61 12.54 -7.23 -49.76
C CYS A 61 13.26 -7.38 -51.11
N ARG A 62 12.51 -7.24 -52.20
CA ARG A 62 13.03 -7.22 -53.59
C ARG A 62 12.95 -5.76 -54.05
N GLU A 63 14.04 -5.03 -53.94
CA GLU A 63 14.19 -3.73 -54.59
C GLU A 63 14.42 -3.94 -56.09
N LYS A 64 13.59 -3.32 -56.92
CA LYS A 64 13.88 -3.07 -58.33
C LYS A 64 14.43 -1.65 -58.42
N SER A 65 15.72 -1.50 -58.66
CA SER A 65 16.28 -0.26 -59.20
C SER A 65 17.18 -0.59 -60.39
N SER A 66 16.84 0.00 -61.53
CA SER A 66 17.51 -0.11 -62.82
C SER A 66 18.82 0.69 -62.88
N THR A 67 19.90 -0.02 -63.19
CA THR A 67 21.10 0.35 -63.98
C THR A 67 21.63 1.81 -63.99
N GLN A 68 22.83 1.94 -63.42
CA GLN A 68 24.10 2.36 -64.05
C GLN A 68 24.37 3.84 -64.35
N SER A 69 25.30 4.46 -63.59
CA SER A 69 26.45 5.24 -64.10
C SER A 69 27.30 5.81 -62.97
N ASP A 70 28.42 5.13 -62.76
CA ASP A 70 29.72 5.55 -62.24
C ASP A 70 30.07 7.03 -61.97
N LYS A 71 30.82 7.16 -60.87
CA LYS A 71 32.07 7.94 -60.66
C LYS A 71 32.03 9.24 -59.86
N THR A 72 32.95 9.21 -58.88
CA THR A 72 33.51 10.28 -58.04
C THR A 72 32.55 10.84 -57.00
N GLN A 73 32.81 10.56 -55.72
CA GLN A 73 33.31 11.59 -54.79
C GLN A 73 33.49 11.03 -53.35
N ASN A 74 34.76 11.07 -52.90
CA ASN A 74 35.20 11.32 -51.52
C ASN A 74 35.16 10.20 -50.46
N TRP A 75 36.28 9.48 -50.37
CA TRP A 75 37.24 9.42 -49.24
C TRP A 75 36.86 9.98 -47.84
N ARG A 76 35.65 9.73 -47.32
CA ARG A 76 35.29 10.05 -45.92
C ARG A 76 34.41 9.01 -45.22
N CYS A 77 34.40 7.76 -45.68
CA CYS A 77 33.52 6.71 -45.12
C CYS A 77 34.22 5.57 -44.37
N TRP A 78 35.54 5.64 -44.13
CA TRP A 78 36.28 4.58 -43.44
C TRP A 78 36.66 4.87 -41.98
N CYS A 79 36.19 5.98 -41.40
CA CYS A 79 36.37 6.29 -39.97
C CYS A 79 35.07 6.48 -39.18
N ILE A 80 33.89 6.21 -39.77
CA ILE A 80 32.59 6.36 -39.09
C ILE A 80 31.98 5.00 -38.69
N TRP A 81 32.50 3.88 -39.19
CA TRP A 81 32.00 2.55 -38.81
C TRP A 81 32.60 1.94 -37.54
N LEU A 82 33.66 2.55 -36.97
CA LEU A 82 34.22 2.12 -35.66
C LEU A 82 33.81 3.02 -34.48
N VAL A 83 33.15 4.16 -34.72
CA VAL A 83 32.60 5.03 -33.65
C VAL A 83 31.08 4.86 -33.51
N VAL A 84 30.38 4.37 -34.53
CA VAL A 84 28.93 4.06 -34.42
C VAL A 84 28.66 2.61 -33.96
N GLY A 85 29.61 1.68 -34.15
CA GLY A 85 29.55 0.33 -33.57
C GLY A 85 30.00 0.25 -32.10
N GLY A 86 30.81 1.19 -31.63
CA GLY A 86 31.33 1.23 -30.25
C GLY A 86 30.43 1.97 -29.24
N VAL A 87 29.49 2.79 -29.71
CA VAL A 87 28.58 3.57 -28.85
C VAL A 87 27.21 2.88 -28.68
N PHE A 88 26.96 1.77 -29.38
CA PHE A 88 25.70 1.00 -29.29
C PHE A 88 25.74 -0.23 -28.35
N ILE A 89 26.83 -0.43 -27.60
CA ILE A 89 26.94 -1.54 -26.61
C ILE A 89 26.89 -1.05 -25.15
N ALA A 90 26.84 0.27 -24.90
CA ALA A 90 26.89 0.83 -23.54
C ALA A 90 25.54 1.39 -23.01
N SER A 91 24.41 0.98 -23.57
CA SER A 91 23.08 1.27 -23.00
C SER A 91 22.31 -0.02 -22.71
N LEU A 92 22.95 -0.96 -22.02
CA LEU A 92 22.20 -1.93 -21.24
C LEU A 92 21.56 -1.14 -20.08
N PRO A 93 20.23 -1.21 -19.88
CA PRO A 93 19.64 -0.63 -18.67
C PRO A 93 20.40 -1.20 -17.47
N GLU A 94 20.75 -0.32 -16.54
CA GLU A 94 21.44 -0.68 -15.31
C GLU A 94 20.77 -1.94 -14.73
N ARG A 95 21.53 -3.02 -14.61
CA ARG A 95 21.08 -4.18 -13.84
C ARG A 95 20.82 -3.63 -12.45
N VAL A 96 19.55 -3.59 -12.02
CA VAL A 96 19.22 -3.21 -10.64
C VAL A 96 19.99 -4.17 -9.74
N PHE A 97 21.01 -3.61 -9.09
CA PHE A 97 21.85 -4.25 -8.10
C PHE A 97 20.97 -4.71 -6.92
N ALA A 98 21.45 -5.72 -6.20
CA ALA A 98 20.73 -6.56 -5.24
C ALA A 98 19.59 -5.87 -4.44
N GLN A 99 18.37 -6.41 -4.49
CA GLN A 99 17.17 -5.79 -3.92
C GLN A 99 16.95 -6.11 -2.43
N ILE A 100 17.39 -7.29 -1.98
CA ILE A 100 17.43 -7.68 -0.57
C ILE A 100 18.84 -8.13 -0.27
N THR A 101 19.58 -7.32 0.48
CA THR A 101 21.00 -7.53 0.75
C THR A 101 21.20 -7.62 2.25
N PRO A 102 21.56 -8.79 2.81
CA PRO A 102 21.94 -8.91 4.21
C PRO A 102 23.11 -7.98 4.54
N ASP A 103 23.14 -7.51 5.78
CA ASP A 103 24.38 -7.00 6.35
C ASP A 103 25.01 -8.04 7.28
N ASN A 104 26.23 -7.75 7.74
CA ASN A 104 27.03 -8.66 8.57
C ASN A 104 27.09 -8.21 10.03
N THR A 105 25.98 -7.66 10.54
CA THR A 105 25.93 -6.99 11.86
C THR A 105 25.30 -7.83 12.96
N LEU A 106 24.85 -9.04 12.65
CA LEU A 106 24.27 -9.96 13.62
C LEU A 106 25.30 -11.02 14.06
N PRO A 107 25.18 -11.60 15.27
CA PRO A 107 26.00 -12.74 15.68
C PRO A 107 25.88 -13.93 14.70
N ASN A 108 24.64 -14.28 14.34
CA ASN A 108 24.32 -15.18 13.24
C ASN A 108 23.63 -14.34 12.15
N ASN A 109 24.32 -14.14 11.03
CA ASN A 109 23.86 -13.25 9.97
C ASN A 109 22.68 -13.82 9.19
N SER A 110 21.92 -12.89 8.60
CA SER A 110 20.89 -13.24 7.61
C SER A 110 21.56 -13.73 6.33
N SER A 111 20.94 -14.68 5.65
CA SER A 111 21.39 -15.17 4.35
C SER A 111 20.23 -15.08 3.37
N VAL A 112 20.50 -14.58 2.16
CA VAL A 112 19.49 -14.45 1.10
C VAL A 112 19.92 -15.31 -0.08
N ILE A 113 19.14 -16.34 -0.36
CA ILE A 113 19.32 -17.21 -1.52
C ILE A 113 18.23 -16.85 -2.53
N ARG A 114 18.65 -16.35 -3.68
CA ARG A 114 17.74 -15.97 -4.75
C ARG A 114 17.42 -17.18 -5.63
N ASP A 115 16.14 -17.47 -5.79
CA ASP A 115 15.60 -18.45 -6.74
C ASP A 115 14.60 -17.74 -7.66
N GLY A 116 15.06 -17.39 -8.88
CA GLY A 116 14.31 -16.52 -9.78
C GLY A 116 14.01 -15.16 -9.14
N ASN A 117 12.73 -14.83 -8.94
CA ASN A 117 12.28 -13.61 -8.28
C ASN A 117 11.92 -13.81 -6.79
N ILE A 118 12.18 -15.01 -6.24
CA ILE A 118 11.97 -15.32 -4.84
C ILE A 118 13.31 -15.15 -4.10
N PHE A 119 13.30 -14.36 -3.05
CA PHE A 119 14.41 -14.14 -2.12
C PHE A 119 14.13 -14.96 -0.87
N ASN A 120 14.74 -16.14 -0.78
CA ASN A 120 14.64 -16.99 0.40
C ASN A 120 15.58 -16.47 1.48
N ILE A 121 14.98 -15.92 2.54
CA ILE A 121 15.67 -15.35 3.69
C ILE A 121 15.83 -16.45 4.74
N ASN A 122 17.07 -16.82 5.02
CA ASN A 122 17.48 -17.87 5.94
C ASN A 122 18.42 -17.31 7.02
N GLY A 123 18.80 -18.18 7.96
CA GLY A 123 19.73 -17.82 9.04
C GLY A 123 19.11 -16.78 9.96
N GLY A 124 19.88 -15.75 10.32
CA GLY A 124 19.48 -14.78 11.33
C GLY A 124 19.83 -15.23 12.75
N THR A 125 19.69 -14.32 13.69
CA THR A 125 20.02 -14.57 15.10
C THR A 125 18.74 -14.85 15.86
N GLN A 126 18.63 -16.05 16.44
CA GLN A 126 17.53 -16.38 17.34
C GLN A 126 17.89 -16.01 18.78
N ALA A 127 16.97 -15.37 19.49
CA ALA A 127 17.02 -15.20 20.94
C ALA A 127 15.63 -15.50 21.54
N GLY A 128 15.50 -16.67 22.17
CA GLY A 128 14.18 -17.18 22.58
C GLY A 128 13.24 -17.36 21.38
N ALA A 129 12.04 -16.79 21.47
CA ALA A 129 11.02 -16.84 20.42
C ALA A 129 11.16 -15.73 19.35
N ASN A 130 12.25 -14.95 19.40
CA ASN A 130 12.52 -13.87 18.44
C ASN A 130 13.59 -14.30 17.43
N LEU A 131 13.33 -14.07 16.15
CA LEU A 131 14.28 -14.25 15.06
C LEU A 131 14.65 -12.89 14.45
N PHE A 132 15.91 -12.50 14.58
CA PHE A 132 16.41 -11.22 14.11
C PHE A 132 17.05 -11.34 12.73
N HIS A 133 16.63 -10.48 11.81
CA HIS A 133 17.23 -10.29 10.49
C HIS A 133 17.72 -8.84 10.31
N SER A 134 18.79 -8.71 9.53
CA SER A 134 19.43 -7.41 9.28
C SER A 134 19.89 -7.31 7.83
N PHE A 135 19.52 -6.21 7.20
CA PHE A 135 19.74 -5.96 5.79
C PHE A 135 20.34 -4.57 5.59
N SER A 136 21.28 -4.42 4.66
CA SER A 136 21.65 -3.09 4.17
C SER A 136 20.56 -2.52 3.26
N GLU A 137 19.88 -3.37 2.49
CA GLU A 137 18.80 -3.00 1.58
C GLU A 137 17.69 -4.05 1.64
N PHE A 138 16.43 -3.60 1.63
CA PHE A 138 15.27 -4.48 1.61
C PHE A 138 14.17 -3.86 0.75
N SER A 139 14.10 -4.28 -0.50
CA SER A 139 13.07 -3.94 -1.48
C SER A 139 12.62 -5.22 -2.17
N VAL A 140 11.32 -5.34 -2.43
CA VAL A 140 10.72 -6.52 -3.07
C VAL A 140 10.09 -6.06 -4.38
N PRO A 141 10.62 -6.46 -5.55
CA PRO A 141 10.09 -6.01 -6.83
C PRO A 141 8.70 -6.60 -7.09
N ASN A 142 7.97 -5.99 -8.03
CA ASN A 142 6.72 -6.53 -8.51
C ASN A 142 6.93 -7.95 -9.06
N GLY A 143 6.02 -8.87 -8.72
CA GLY A 143 6.14 -10.29 -9.07
C GLY A 143 7.24 -11.06 -8.31
N GLY A 144 8.00 -10.41 -7.44
CA GLY A 144 8.95 -11.05 -6.53
C GLY A 144 8.37 -11.38 -5.16
N ALA A 145 9.13 -12.11 -4.36
CA ALA A 145 8.77 -12.47 -3.00
C ALA A 145 9.97 -12.44 -2.05
N ALA A 146 9.83 -11.84 -0.87
CA ALA A 146 10.70 -12.04 0.28
C ALA A 146 10.10 -13.16 1.14
N SER A 147 10.75 -14.33 1.18
CA SER A 147 10.25 -15.50 1.91
C SER A 147 11.13 -15.75 3.13
N PHE A 148 10.63 -15.42 4.32
CA PHE A 148 11.30 -15.70 5.58
C PHE A 148 11.11 -17.17 5.96
N ASN A 149 12.22 -17.90 6.03
CA ASN A 149 12.26 -19.27 6.52
C ASN A 149 12.54 -19.25 8.02
N ASN A 150 11.49 -19.48 8.81
CA ASN A 150 11.54 -19.54 10.26
C ASN A 150 11.06 -20.90 10.78
N ALA A 151 11.56 -21.29 11.95
CA ALA A 151 11.01 -22.43 12.68
C ALA A 151 9.62 -22.08 13.24
N VAL A 152 8.83 -23.11 13.54
CA VAL A 152 7.41 -22.98 13.96
C VAL A 152 7.25 -22.42 15.38
N ASP A 153 8.30 -22.49 16.19
CA ASP A 153 8.39 -21.95 17.56
C ASP A 153 8.74 -20.45 17.59
N ILE A 154 9.13 -19.87 16.45
CA ILE A 154 9.37 -18.43 16.33
C ILE A 154 8.03 -17.68 16.40
N GLN A 155 7.91 -16.77 17.36
CA GLN A 155 6.74 -15.91 17.53
C GLN A 155 6.90 -14.56 16.84
N ASN A 156 8.13 -14.04 16.76
CA ASN A 156 8.40 -12.73 16.16
C ASN A 156 9.60 -12.80 15.22
N ILE A 157 9.41 -12.35 13.98
CA ILE A 157 10.47 -12.09 13.00
C ILE A 157 10.72 -10.59 13.00
N ILE A 158 11.90 -10.16 13.44
CA ILE A 158 12.28 -8.76 13.54
C ILE A 158 13.33 -8.42 12.50
N SER A 159 12.94 -7.70 11.46
CA SER A 159 13.79 -7.32 10.33
C SER A 159 14.14 -5.85 10.38
N ARG A 160 15.44 -5.52 10.40
CA ARG A 160 15.94 -4.13 10.30
C ARG A 160 16.63 -3.87 8.96
N VAL A 161 16.44 -2.65 8.44
CA VAL A 161 17.21 -2.10 7.32
C VAL A 161 18.19 -1.06 7.86
N THR A 162 19.49 -1.28 7.65
CA THR A 162 20.57 -0.46 8.21
C THR A 162 21.29 0.43 7.19
N GLY A 163 20.90 0.34 5.91
CA GLY A 163 21.42 1.17 4.83
C GLY A 163 20.67 2.50 4.64
N GLY A 164 21.01 3.19 3.55
CA GLY A 164 20.52 4.53 3.25
C GLY A 164 19.21 4.58 2.45
N SER A 165 18.72 3.43 1.99
CA SER A 165 17.66 3.34 0.97
C SER A 165 16.28 3.10 1.57
N VAL A 166 15.25 3.70 0.96
CA VAL A 166 13.83 3.41 1.22
C VAL A 166 13.53 1.97 0.83
N SER A 167 12.68 1.30 1.62
CA SER A 167 12.16 -0.02 1.26
C SER A 167 11.02 0.11 0.25
N GLN A 168 11.25 -0.28 -1.01
CA GLN A 168 10.21 -0.35 -2.04
C GLN A 168 9.65 -1.77 -2.10
N ILE A 169 8.41 -1.94 -1.66
CA ILE A 169 7.72 -3.22 -1.57
C ILE A 169 6.61 -3.23 -2.62
N ASP A 170 6.89 -3.78 -3.79
CA ASP A 170 5.93 -4.00 -4.87
C ASP A 170 5.49 -5.47 -5.00
N GLY A 171 6.17 -6.38 -4.29
CA GLY A 171 5.92 -7.81 -4.31
C GLY A 171 5.39 -8.38 -2.99
N LEU A 172 5.60 -9.68 -2.81
CA LEU A 172 5.10 -10.44 -1.66
C LEU A 172 6.10 -10.44 -0.50
N ILE A 173 5.65 -10.18 0.72
CA ILE A 173 6.37 -10.58 1.94
C ILE A 173 5.66 -11.80 2.54
N ARG A 174 6.42 -12.87 2.76
CA ARG A 174 5.90 -14.15 3.25
C ARG A 174 6.71 -14.66 4.45
N SER A 175 6.04 -15.30 5.41
CA SER A 175 6.67 -16.07 6.49
C SER A 175 5.97 -17.41 6.71
N LEU A 176 6.59 -18.31 7.47
CA LEU A 176 6.02 -19.61 7.82
C LEU A 176 5.37 -19.59 9.21
N GLY A 177 4.40 -20.48 9.43
CA GLY A 177 3.76 -20.66 10.73
C GLY A 177 2.87 -19.49 11.13
N THR A 178 2.95 -19.05 12.38
CA THR A 178 2.06 -18.05 12.99
C THR A 178 2.80 -16.78 13.47
N ALA A 179 4.07 -16.62 13.07
CA ALA A 179 4.92 -15.54 13.55
C ALA A 179 4.41 -14.15 13.14
N ASN A 180 4.54 -13.19 14.05
CA ASN A 180 4.44 -11.77 13.74
C ASN A 180 5.66 -11.33 12.94
N LEU A 181 5.51 -10.33 12.07
CA LEU A 181 6.61 -9.77 11.29
C LEU A 181 6.74 -8.26 11.50
N PHE A 182 7.94 -7.84 11.87
CA PHE A 182 8.32 -6.44 12.05
C PHE A 182 9.32 -6.04 10.96
N LEU A 183 9.01 -4.98 10.21
CA LEU A 183 9.91 -4.37 9.24
C LEU A 183 10.25 -2.95 9.68
N ILE A 184 11.52 -2.74 10.02
CA ILE A 184 12.05 -1.46 10.50
C ILE A 184 12.92 -0.86 9.40
N ASN A 185 12.54 0.31 8.88
CA ASN A 185 13.41 1.10 8.01
C ASN A 185 13.28 2.61 8.30
N PRO A 186 14.27 3.22 9.00
CA PRO A 186 14.27 4.65 9.30
C PRO A 186 14.32 5.57 8.08
N LYS A 187 14.52 5.04 6.88
CA LYS A 187 14.52 5.80 5.63
C LYS A 187 13.14 5.88 4.97
N GLY A 188 12.19 5.05 5.38
CA GLY A 188 10.84 5.00 4.83
C GLY A 188 10.50 3.64 4.23
N ILE A 189 9.20 3.41 4.07
CA ILE A 189 8.65 2.17 3.49
C ILE A 189 7.56 2.56 2.50
N ILE A 190 7.64 2.07 1.27
CA ILE A 190 6.64 2.29 0.22
C ILE A 190 6.08 0.94 -0.18
N PHE A 191 4.81 0.68 0.13
CA PHE A 191 4.05 -0.44 -0.42
C PHE A 191 3.39 0.02 -1.71
N GLY A 192 3.90 -0.46 -2.84
CA GLY A 192 3.33 -0.17 -4.16
C GLY A 192 2.07 -0.99 -4.44
N GLN A 193 1.52 -0.82 -5.64
CA GLN A 193 0.22 -1.40 -6.01
C GLN A 193 0.17 -2.93 -5.97
N GLY A 194 1.30 -3.59 -6.22
CA GLY A 194 1.44 -5.05 -6.21
C GLY A 194 1.76 -5.66 -4.84
N ALA A 195 1.97 -4.83 -3.82
CA ALA A 195 2.46 -5.28 -2.51
C ALA A 195 1.47 -6.23 -1.83
N ARG A 196 1.97 -7.35 -1.29
CA ARG A 196 1.15 -8.33 -0.59
C ARG A 196 1.84 -8.79 0.69
N LEU A 197 1.02 -9.23 1.65
CA LEU A 197 1.47 -9.95 2.83
C LEU A 197 0.86 -11.36 2.81
N ASP A 198 1.69 -12.36 3.10
CA ASP A 198 1.31 -13.75 3.33
C ASP A 198 2.07 -14.24 4.57
N ILE A 199 1.65 -13.69 5.71
CA ILE A 199 2.27 -13.91 7.01
C ILE A 199 1.28 -14.58 7.96
N GLY A 200 1.79 -15.29 8.96
CA GLY A 200 0.97 -16.05 9.91
C GLY A 200 0.40 -15.26 11.09
N GLY A 201 0.95 -14.08 11.36
CA GLY A 201 0.62 -13.26 12.53
C GLY A 201 0.37 -11.80 12.19
N SER A 202 0.61 -10.93 13.19
CA SER A 202 0.49 -9.48 13.04
C SER A 202 1.65 -8.89 12.26
N PHE A 203 1.43 -7.76 11.60
CA PHE A 203 2.45 -7.00 10.86
C PHE A 203 2.70 -5.64 11.51
N VAL A 204 3.98 -5.26 11.62
CA VAL A 204 4.40 -3.90 12.02
C VAL A 204 5.37 -3.35 10.98
N GLY A 205 4.95 -2.33 10.24
CA GLY A 205 5.83 -1.53 9.39
C GLY A 205 6.19 -0.23 10.11
N THR A 206 7.48 0.05 10.30
CA THR A 206 7.90 1.24 11.04
C THR A 206 9.15 1.94 10.51
N THR A 207 9.18 3.27 10.66
CA THR A 207 10.38 4.08 10.45
C THR A 207 11.09 4.43 11.76
N ALA A 208 10.72 3.78 12.87
CA ALA A 208 11.45 3.85 14.13
C ALA A 208 12.92 3.47 13.93
N ASN A 209 13.80 4.01 14.77
CA ASN A 209 15.22 3.72 14.73
C ASN A 209 15.57 2.41 15.45
N ALA A 210 14.73 1.98 16.39
CA ALA A 210 14.93 0.74 17.13
C ALA A 210 13.63 0.18 17.71
N ILE A 211 13.65 -1.11 18.05
CA ILE A 211 12.63 -1.80 18.85
C ILE A 211 13.19 -2.11 20.23
N GLY A 212 12.46 -1.75 21.28
CA GLY A 212 12.83 -2.02 22.68
C GLY A 212 12.24 -3.33 23.21
N PHE A 213 12.95 -3.97 24.14
CA PHE A 213 12.65 -5.28 24.73
C PHE A 213 12.64 -5.23 26.26
N GLY A 214 11.81 -4.36 26.83
CA GLY A 214 11.79 -4.04 28.25
C GLY A 214 13.14 -3.50 28.72
N ASP A 215 13.59 -3.94 29.90
CA ASP A 215 14.87 -3.55 30.47
C ASP A 215 16.07 -4.31 29.88
N ARG A 216 15.83 -5.18 28.88
CA ARG A 216 16.88 -6.03 28.28
C ARG A 216 17.66 -5.37 27.15
N GLY A 217 17.19 -4.22 26.66
CA GLY A 217 17.84 -3.43 25.62
C GLY A 217 16.97 -3.21 24.39
N PHE A 218 17.61 -2.94 23.26
CA PHE A 218 16.96 -2.56 22.01
C PHE A 218 17.67 -3.16 20.79
N PHE A 219 16.92 -3.35 19.71
CA PHE A 219 17.43 -3.72 18.39
C PHE A 219 17.34 -2.53 17.44
N SER A 220 18.48 -1.93 17.08
CA SER A 220 18.53 -0.66 16.33
C SER A 220 18.90 -0.83 14.85
N ALA A 221 18.27 -0.08 13.97
CA ALA A 221 18.66 0.09 12.57
C ALA A 221 19.87 1.02 12.37
N ILE A 222 20.23 1.81 13.39
CA ILE A 222 21.33 2.79 13.34
C ILE A 222 22.56 2.24 14.08
N GLU A 223 22.37 1.82 15.33
CA GLU A 223 23.43 1.26 16.17
C GLU A 223 23.51 -0.26 15.97
N LYS A 224 24.56 -0.71 15.28
CA LYS A 224 24.62 -2.07 14.72
C LYS A 224 25.15 -3.13 15.70
N ASN A 225 25.91 -2.72 16.73
CA ASN A 225 26.64 -3.61 17.64
C ASN A 225 25.97 -3.71 19.02
N ILE A 226 24.96 -4.57 19.16
CA ILE A 226 24.23 -4.76 20.42
C ILE A 226 24.18 -6.26 20.77
N PRO A 227 24.41 -6.67 22.03
CA PRO A 227 24.33 -8.08 22.44
C PRO A 227 22.88 -8.60 22.38
N LEU A 228 22.51 -9.19 21.25
CA LEU A 228 21.15 -9.67 20.97
C LEU A 228 20.72 -10.88 21.81
N SER A 229 21.66 -11.62 22.41
CA SER A 229 21.39 -12.84 23.17
C SER A 229 20.46 -12.61 24.38
N LEU A 230 20.33 -11.37 24.85
CA LEU A 230 19.46 -11.01 25.96
C LEU A 230 18.03 -10.68 25.53
N LEU A 231 17.79 -10.43 24.25
CA LEU A 231 16.52 -9.95 23.70
C LEU A 231 15.50 -11.09 23.50
N THR A 232 15.26 -11.90 24.54
CA THR A 232 14.40 -13.09 24.48
C THR A 232 12.93 -12.83 24.86
N VAL A 233 12.57 -11.58 25.18
CA VAL A 233 11.20 -11.17 25.54
C VAL A 233 10.48 -10.56 24.33
N ASN A 234 9.18 -10.32 24.42
CA ASN A 234 8.46 -9.67 23.31
C ASN A 234 8.93 -8.23 23.06
N PRO A 235 8.88 -7.76 21.80
CA PRO A 235 8.92 -6.34 21.48
C PRO A 235 7.93 -5.55 22.35
N SER A 236 8.41 -4.45 22.93
CA SER A 236 7.68 -3.68 23.95
C SER A 236 7.61 -2.19 23.66
N ALA A 237 8.43 -1.69 22.73
CA ALA A 237 8.46 -0.29 22.37
C ALA A 237 9.08 -0.05 21.00
N LEU A 238 8.71 1.07 20.40
CA LEU A 238 9.28 1.62 19.18
C LEU A 238 9.98 2.94 19.53
N LEU A 239 11.26 3.03 19.20
CA LEU A 239 12.14 4.11 19.62
C LEU A 239 12.49 5.00 18.43
N PHE A 240 12.18 6.29 18.57
CA PHE A 240 12.49 7.34 17.61
C PHE A 240 13.55 8.25 18.26
N ASN A 241 14.83 7.97 18.01
CA ASN A 241 15.96 8.75 18.54
C ASN A 241 16.52 9.75 17.52
N GLN A 242 16.26 9.53 16.23
CA GLN A 242 16.63 10.41 15.13
C GLN A 242 15.49 10.41 14.11
N ILE A 243 14.77 11.53 14.01
CA ILE A 243 13.67 11.63 13.06
C ILE A 243 14.18 12.22 11.75
N ASN A 244 14.06 11.42 10.69
CA ASN A 244 14.09 11.93 9.33
C ASN A 244 12.66 12.32 8.96
N GLN A 245 12.35 13.61 8.91
CA GLN A 245 11.00 14.10 8.55
C GLN A 245 10.56 13.65 7.13
N ASN A 246 11.50 13.21 6.30
CA ASN A 246 11.22 12.66 4.97
C ASN A 246 10.98 11.14 4.97
N ALA A 247 11.15 10.45 6.10
CA ALA A 247 10.92 9.01 6.20
C ALA A 247 9.44 8.71 6.41
N ALA A 248 8.69 8.72 5.31
CA ALA A 248 7.28 8.40 5.27
C ALA A 248 7.02 6.89 5.13
N ILE A 249 5.84 6.47 5.54
CA ILE A 249 5.25 5.19 5.13
C ILE A 249 4.18 5.49 4.10
N GLN A 250 4.27 4.88 2.92
CA GLN A 250 3.26 5.00 1.87
C GLN A 250 2.62 3.64 1.62
N ASN A 251 1.30 3.58 1.57
CA ASN A 251 0.60 2.38 1.13
C ASN A 251 -0.33 2.69 -0.03
N ASN A 252 0.00 2.12 -1.18
CA ASN A 252 -0.76 2.19 -2.43
C ASN A 252 -1.21 0.79 -2.88
N SER A 253 -1.12 -0.22 -1.99
CA SER A 253 -1.44 -1.60 -2.36
C SER A 253 -2.91 -1.76 -2.67
N VAL A 254 -3.17 -2.39 -3.80
CA VAL A 254 -4.50 -2.82 -4.27
C VAL A 254 -4.45 -4.27 -4.78
N ALA A 255 -3.38 -5.00 -4.45
CA ALA A 255 -3.16 -6.36 -4.92
C ALA A 255 -4.21 -7.32 -4.34
N PRO A 256 -4.62 -8.39 -5.06
CA PRO A 256 -5.53 -9.39 -4.52
C PRO A 256 -5.00 -10.02 -3.21
N ALA A 257 -5.86 -10.11 -2.20
CA ALA A 257 -5.52 -10.54 -0.84
C ALA A 257 -6.47 -11.64 -0.30
N GLY A 258 -7.03 -12.45 -1.20
CA GLY A 258 -7.91 -13.57 -0.86
C GLY A 258 -9.37 -13.15 -0.64
N LYS A 259 -10.05 -13.84 0.29
CA LYS A 259 -11.46 -13.60 0.62
C LYS A 259 -11.67 -13.32 2.11
N ASP A 260 -12.64 -12.48 2.43
CA ASP A 260 -13.11 -12.30 3.81
C ASP A 260 -13.91 -13.54 4.29
N PRO A 261 -14.24 -13.65 5.59
CA PRO A 261 -15.04 -14.76 6.12
C PRO A 261 -16.44 -14.91 5.51
N ALA A 262 -16.96 -13.85 4.90
CA ALA A 262 -18.25 -13.88 4.20
C ALA A 262 -18.10 -14.29 2.71
N GLY A 263 -16.88 -14.55 2.25
CA GLY A 263 -16.56 -15.03 0.91
C GLY A 263 -16.35 -13.94 -0.14
N PHE A 264 -16.33 -12.67 0.24
CA PHE A 264 -16.07 -11.53 -0.66
C PHE A 264 -14.58 -11.37 -0.91
N SER A 265 -14.22 -11.00 -2.14
CA SER A 265 -12.81 -10.78 -2.48
C SER A 265 -12.29 -9.52 -1.79
N VAL A 266 -11.07 -9.58 -1.26
CA VAL A 266 -10.38 -8.46 -0.64
C VAL A 266 -9.07 -8.18 -1.36
N SER A 267 -8.61 -6.93 -1.27
CA SER A 267 -7.39 -6.44 -1.90
C SER A 267 -6.62 -5.51 -0.97
N GLY A 268 -5.35 -5.24 -1.30
CA GLY A 268 -4.43 -4.44 -0.50
C GLY A 268 -3.55 -5.27 0.42
N LEU A 269 -2.97 -4.62 1.42
CA LEU A 269 -2.26 -5.33 2.48
C LEU A 269 -3.27 -5.97 3.42
N ARG A 270 -3.06 -7.25 3.74
CA ARG A 270 -3.92 -8.00 4.65
C ARG A 270 -3.09 -8.85 5.60
N VAL A 271 -3.44 -8.82 6.87
CA VAL A 271 -2.99 -9.81 7.86
C VAL A 271 -4.08 -10.87 8.09
N PRO A 272 -3.76 -12.03 8.68
CA PRO A 272 -4.77 -13.01 9.05
C PRO A 272 -5.89 -12.40 9.92
N ASP A 273 -7.08 -12.97 9.82
CA ASP A 273 -8.24 -12.48 10.54
C ASP A 273 -8.00 -12.51 12.07
N GLY A 274 -8.43 -11.46 12.77
CA GLY A 274 -8.20 -11.28 14.20
C GLY A 274 -6.79 -10.81 14.59
N LYS A 275 -5.88 -10.57 13.62
CA LYS A 275 -4.51 -10.05 13.87
C LYS A 275 -4.40 -8.54 13.66
N SER A 276 -3.24 -7.99 14.00
CA SER A 276 -2.98 -6.56 13.96
C SER A 276 -2.10 -6.15 12.77
N LEU A 277 -2.40 -5.02 12.14
CA LEU A 277 -1.60 -4.37 11.10
C LEU A 277 -1.29 -2.94 11.56
N LEU A 278 -0.05 -2.70 11.98
CA LEU A 278 0.40 -1.43 12.53
C LEU A 278 1.35 -0.76 11.55
N LEU A 279 1.06 0.48 11.17
CA LEU A 279 1.99 1.35 10.47
C LEU A 279 2.32 2.53 11.36
N ILE A 280 3.61 2.70 11.69
CA ILE A 280 4.02 3.75 12.62
C ILE A 280 5.37 4.36 12.25
N GLY A 281 5.41 5.68 12.06
CA GLY A 281 6.60 6.32 11.52
C GLY A 281 6.52 7.83 11.48
N GLY A 282 7.13 8.43 10.46
CA GLY A 282 6.91 9.83 10.09
C GLY A 282 5.50 10.03 9.53
N ASP A 283 5.37 10.77 8.43
CA ASP A 283 4.10 10.87 7.72
C ASP A 283 3.64 9.48 7.21
N ILE A 284 2.34 9.20 7.34
CA ILE A 284 1.71 8.02 6.75
C ILE A 284 0.75 8.48 5.67
N ASN A 285 0.94 8.01 4.44
CA ASN A 285 0.14 8.42 3.29
C ASN A 285 -0.44 7.20 2.58
N MET A 286 -1.74 7.22 2.33
CA MET A 286 -2.45 6.24 1.52
C MET A 286 -3.14 6.96 0.38
N ASP A 287 -2.78 6.62 -0.85
CA ASP A 287 -3.39 7.15 -2.08
C ASP A 287 -4.00 5.98 -2.86
N GLY A 288 -5.29 5.74 -2.64
CA GLY A 288 -6.02 4.57 -3.17
C GLY A 288 -5.63 3.21 -2.57
N GLY A 289 -4.64 3.16 -1.67
CA GLY A 289 -4.21 1.92 -1.02
C GLY A 289 -5.20 1.38 0.00
N ILE A 290 -5.15 0.06 0.22
CA ILE A 290 -6.08 -0.65 1.09
C ILE A 290 -5.33 -1.39 2.20
N LEU A 291 -5.84 -1.32 3.44
CA LEU A 291 -5.39 -2.07 4.61
C LEU A 291 -6.53 -2.93 5.17
N ASN A 292 -6.25 -4.21 5.45
CA ASN A 292 -7.23 -5.15 5.98
C ASN A 292 -6.70 -5.86 7.24
N ALA A 293 -7.49 -5.82 8.30
CA ALA A 293 -7.31 -6.63 9.50
C ALA A 293 -8.69 -7.05 10.04
N ILE A 294 -9.35 -7.94 9.31
CA ILE A 294 -10.75 -8.36 9.53
C ILE A 294 -10.93 -8.93 10.94
N GLY A 295 -11.82 -8.32 11.73
CA GLY A 295 -12.03 -8.66 13.15
C GLY A 295 -10.83 -8.38 14.06
N GLY A 296 -9.72 -7.90 13.50
CA GLY A 296 -8.48 -7.60 14.18
C GLY A 296 -8.30 -6.11 14.44
N ARG A 297 -7.13 -5.57 14.13
CA ARG A 297 -6.78 -4.19 14.46
C ARG A 297 -5.92 -3.53 13.40
N VAL A 298 -6.26 -2.32 13.02
CA VAL A 298 -5.34 -1.42 12.29
C VAL A 298 -5.00 -0.24 13.17
N GLU A 299 -3.70 0.05 13.34
CA GLU A 299 -3.27 1.30 13.96
C GLU A 299 -2.30 2.07 13.07
N LEU A 300 -2.63 3.35 12.84
CA LEU A 300 -1.79 4.30 12.11
C LEU A 300 -1.26 5.33 13.10
N GLY A 301 0.06 5.41 13.22
CA GLY A 301 0.72 6.26 14.21
C GLY A 301 1.81 7.12 13.60
N SER A 302 1.80 8.43 13.81
CA SER A 302 2.80 9.32 13.21
C SER A 302 3.52 10.18 14.26
N LEU A 303 4.84 10.28 14.11
CA LEU A 303 5.75 11.06 14.95
C LEU A 303 6.57 12.02 14.09
N ALA A 304 6.69 13.27 14.54
CA ALA A 304 7.49 14.32 13.91
C ALA A 304 8.77 14.66 14.72
N GLY A 305 8.86 14.17 15.96
CA GLY A 305 10.01 14.37 16.85
C GLY A 305 10.37 13.10 17.61
N ALA A 306 11.48 13.16 18.35
CA ALA A 306 11.97 12.03 19.12
C ALA A 306 10.91 11.55 20.14
N GLY A 307 10.86 10.24 20.38
CA GLY A 307 9.86 9.67 21.24
C GLY A 307 9.96 8.16 21.39
N LYS A 308 9.24 7.65 22.39
CA LYS A 308 9.07 6.23 22.65
C LYS A 308 7.58 5.92 22.61
N VAL A 309 7.16 5.06 21.70
CA VAL A 309 5.79 4.54 21.67
C VAL A 309 5.81 3.14 22.24
N ALA A 310 5.00 2.87 23.25
CA ALA A 310 4.90 1.54 23.82
C ALA A 310 4.13 0.63 22.86
N LEU A 311 4.61 -0.60 22.74
CA LEU A 311 4.01 -1.67 21.95
C LEU A 311 3.51 -2.73 22.94
N ASN A 312 2.20 -2.87 23.04
CA ASN A 312 1.58 -3.84 23.92
C ASN A 312 1.32 -5.13 23.14
N THR A 313 1.59 -6.26 23.78
CA THR A 313 1.32 -7.60 23.25
C THR A 313 0.29 -8.30 24.14
N ASP A 314 -0.88 -8.62 23.61
CA ASP A 314 -1.93 -9.35 24.33
C ASP A 314 -2.42 -10.51 23.47
N ASP A 315 -2.21 -11.75 23.92
CA ASP A 315 -2.70 -13.00 23.31
C ASP A 315 -2.74 -13.02 21.77
N SER A 316 -1.67 -12.50 21.14
CA SER A 316 -1.41 -12.38 19.68
C SER A 316 -1.86 -11.11 18.93
N ASN A 317 -2.47 -10.14 19.61
CA ASN A 317 -2.73 -8.80 19.07
C ASN A 317 -1.68 -7.78 19.56
N LEU A 318 -1.36 -6.84 18.68
CA LEU A 318 -0.41 -5.76 18.91
C LEU A 318 -1.16 -4.43 18.98
N SER A 319 -0.85 -3.60 19.95
CA SER A 319 -1.42 -2.25 20.03
C SER A 319 -0.39 -1.22 20.48
N LEU A 320 -0.64 0.05 20.18
CA LEU A 320 0.26 1.14 20.49
C LEU A 320 -0.30 1.99 21.64
N SER A 321 0.56 2.29 22.60
CA SER A 321 0.30 3.30 23.62
C SER A 321 1.12 4.54 23.30
N PHE A 322 0.44 5.56 22.79
CA PHE A 322 1.04 6.85 22.47
C PHE A 322 1.19 7.71 23.72
N PRO A 323 2.38 8.27 23.99
CA PRO A 323 2.53 9.28 25.03
C PRO A 323 1.82 10.60 24.63
N ASP A 324 1.41 11.37 25.63
CA ASP A 324 0.66 12.62 25.41
C ASP A 324 1.52 13.76 24.86
N HIS A 325 2.83 13.76 25.17
CA HIS A 325 3.75 14.87 24.91
C HIS A 325 4.80 14.58 23.82
N VAL A 326 4.45 13.80 22.79
CA VAL A 326 5.30 13.62 21.60
C VAL A 326 4.79 14.45 20.44
N ASP A 327 5.72 15.06 19.71
CA ASP A 327 5.41 15.71 18.45
C ASP A 327 4.96 14.67 17.42
N ARG A 328 3.78 14.89 16.86
CA ARG A 328 3.15 13.99 15.89
C ARG A 328 3.31 14.51 14.47
N SER A 329 3.37 13.61 13.50
CA SER A 329 3.33 13.97 12.07
C SER A 329 1.91 13.81 11.52
N ASN A 330 1.72 13.69 10.21
CA ASN A 330 0.39 13.65 9.61
C ASN A 330 0.06 12.23 9.13
N VAL A 331 -1.23 11.93 9.11
CA VAL A 331 -1.79 10.74 8.45
C VAL A 331 -2.76 11.21 7.39
N SER A 332 -2.60 10.76 6.15
CA SER A 332 -3.51 11.08 5.04
C SER A 332 -4.00 9.81 4.33
N LEU A 333 -5.31 9.76 4.11
CA LEU A 333 -6.02 8.74 3.35
C LEU A 333 -6.78 9.46 2.25
N ARG A 334 -6.35 9.27 1.01
CA ARG A 334 -6.84 9.99 -0.17
C ARG A 334 -7.22 9.04 -1.30
N ASN A 335 -8.11 9.54 -2.15
CA ASN A 335 -8.48 8.96 -3.44
C ASN A 335 -8.92 7.50 -3.33
N SER A 336 -10.00 7.27 -2.58
CA SER A 336 -10.53 5.92 -2.30
C SER A 336 -9.57 5.02 -1.52
N ALA A 337 -8.75 5.59 -0.63
CA ALA A 337 -7.97 4.80 0.33
C ALA A 337 -8.91 4.13 1.35
N ILE A 338 -8.68 2.86 1.68
CA ILE A 338 -9.58 2.07 2.54
C ILE A 338 -8.81 1.44 3.70
N VAL A 339 -9.35 1.58 4.91
CA VAL A 339 -9.01 0.74 6.06
C VAL A 339 -10.23 -0.05 6.45
N TYR A 340 -10.14 -1.38 6.39
CA TYR A 340 -11.25 -2.29 6.62
C TYR A 340 -10.93 -3.32 7.72
N VAL A 341 -11.75 -3.33 8.77
CA VAL A 341 -11.59 -4.26 9.90
C VAL A 341 -12.89 -4.95 10.32
N ALA A 342 -14.00 -4.71 9.62
CA ALA A 342 -15.29 -5.32 9.99
C ALA A 342 -15.22 -6.85 9.90
N GLY A 343 -15.76 -7.55 10.90
CA GLY A 343 -15.64 -9.01 11.04
C GLY A 343 -16.84 -9.64 11.72
N SER A 344 -16.67 -10.84 12.30
CA SER A 344 -17.70 -11.50 13.13
C SER A 344 -17.76 -10.95 14.58
N GLY A 345 -16.91 -9.99 14.90
CA GLY A 345 -16.67 -9.38 16.20
C GLY A 345 -15.28 -8.74 16.19
N GLY A 346 -14.96 -7.92 17.19
CA GLY A 346 -13.71 -7.17 17.21
C GLY A 346 -13.62 -6.16 16.05
N GLY A 347 -12.42 -5.93 15.52
CA GLY A 347 -12.20 -4.94 14.48
C GLY A 347 -12.07 -3.53 15.05
N SER A 348 -10.85 -3.06 15.27
CA SER A 348 -10.59 -1.68 15.73
C SER A 348 -9.71 -0.92 14.75
N ILE A 349 -10.02 0.36 14.56
CA ILE A 349 -9.18 1.29 13.79
C ILE A 349 -8.75 2.40 14.73
N ILE A 350 -7.45 2.62 14.88
CA ILE A 350 -6.91 3.70 15.71
C ILE A 350 -5.96 4.54 14.86
N VAL A 351 -6.14 5.86 14.88
CA VAL A 351 -5.24 6.80 14.21
C VAL A 351 -4.74 7.83 15.21
N ASN A 352 -3.42 7.89 15.42
CA ASN A 352 -2.75 8.88 16.26
C ASN A 352 -1.84 9.77 15.41
N ALA A 353 -2.18 11.04 15.28
CA ALA A 353 -1.44 11.98 14.44
C ALA A 353 -1.51 13.42 14.96
N ARG A 354 -0.80 14.33 14.30
CA ARG A 354 -1.02 15.77 14.39
C ARG A 354 -2.22 16.15 13.56
N ASN A 355 -2.20 15.83 12.27
CA ASN A 355 -3.36 16.02 11.40
C ASN A 355 -3.78 14.68 10.80
N ILE A 356 -5.10 14.45 10.73
CA ILE A 356 -5.70 13.30 10.06
C ILE A 356 -6.54 13.83 8.92
N ASP A 357 -6.21 13.47 7.68
CA ASP A 357 -6.94 13.86 6.48
C ASP A 357 -7.53 12.63 5.81
N VAL A 358 -8.85 12.45 5.89
CA VAL A 358 -9.61 11.42 5.17
C VAL A 358 -10.38 12.12 4.06
N SER A 359 -9.78 12.23 2.89
CA SER A 359 -10.35 12.97 1.75
C SER A 359 -10.07 12.28 0.42
N GLY A 360 -10.16 12.99 -0.71
CA GLY A 360 -9.99 12.44 -2.05
C GLY A 360 -11.05 11.37 -2.35
N GLU A 361 -12.15 11.80 -2.95
CA GLU A 361 -13.33 11.03 -3.39
C GLU A 361 -13.41 9.57 -2.88
N GLY A 362 -14.20 9.36 -1.83
CA GLY A 362 -14.63 8.03 -1.39
C GLY A 362 -13.64 7.24 -0.52
N SER A 363 -12.72 7.90 0.19
CA SER A 363 -11.86 7.23 1.19
C SER A 363 -12.68 6.71 2.38
N GLN A 364 -12.27 5.57 2.97
CA GLN A 364 -13.08 4.86 3.97
C GLN A 364 -12.27 4.35 5.15
N LEU A 365 -12.77 4.59 6.36
CA LEU A 365 -12.38 3.90 7.58
C LEU A 365 -13.60 3.12 8.08
N THR A 366 -13.57 1.79 7.97
CA THR A 366 -14.77 0.99 8.24
C THR A 366 -14.54 -0.18 9.19
N SER A 367 -15.39 -0.24 10.21
CA SER A 367 -15.47 -1.30 11.20
C SER A 367 -16.93 -1.78 11.34
N GLY A 368 -17.17 -2.73 12.25
CA GLY A 368 -18.49 -3.23 12.59
C GLY A 368 -18.63 -4.73 12.38
N ILE A 369 -19.89 -5.18 12.31
CA ILE A 369 -20.22 -6.57 12.01
C ILE A 369 -20.38 -6.73 10.51
N GLY A 370 -19.58 -7.61 9.92
CA GLY A 370 -19.59 -7.89 8.49
C GLY A 370 -20.90 -8.53 8.01
N LYS A 371 -21.12 -8.49 6.69
CA LYS A 371 -22.31 -9.07 6.06
C LYS A 371 -22.35 -10.58 6.31
N LYS A 372 -23.51 -11.10 6.75
CA LYS A 372 -23.69 -12.53 7.11
C LYS A 372 -22.76 -13.04 8.22
N LEU A 373 -22.11 -12.15 8.97
CA LEU A 373 -21.19 -12.51 10.06
C LEU A 373 -21.78 -12.17 11.42
N GLY A 374 -21.09 -12.66 12.46
CA GLY A 374 -21.37 -12.34 13.84
C GLY A 374 -22.41 -13.23 14.51
N SER A 375 -22.79 -12.84 15.72
CA SER A 375 -23.73 -13.54 16.59
C SER A 375 -24.44 -12.52 17.47
N VAL A 376 -25.50 -12.92 18.17
CA VAL A 376 -26.27 -12.01 19.05
C VAL A 376 -25.38 -11.31 20.09
N ASN A 377 -24.29 -11.96 20.52
CA ASN A 377 -23.36 -11.42 21.51
C ASN A 377 -22.07 -10.85 20.88
N ALA A 378 -21.96 -10.81 19.56
CA ALA A 378 -20.79 -10.25 18.90
C ALA A 378 -20.73 -8.74 19.16
N GLN A 379 -19.56 -8.26 19.53
CA GLN A 379 -19.28 -6.83 19.72
C GLN A 379 -18.17 -6.42 18.75
N ALA A 380 -18.45 -5.45 17.89
CA ALA A 380 -17.40 -4.83 17.09
C ALA A 380 -16.57 -3.86 17.93
N GLY A 381 -15.31 -3.67 17.54
CA GLY A 381 -14.42 -2.67 18.12
C GLY A 381 -14.71 -1.27 17.57
N ASP A 382 -13.98 -0.29 18.11
CA ASP A 382 -14.21 1.12 17.84
C ASP A 382 -13.34 1.65 16.68
N ILE A 383 -13.79 2.76 16.10
CA ILE A 383 -12.94 3.64 15.29
C ILE A 383 -12.55 4.83 16.16
N THR A 384 -11.25 5.06 16.35
CA THR A 384 -10.74 6.13 17.21
C THR A 384 -9.73 7.00 16.47
N LEU A 385 -10.08 8.27 16.24
CA LEU A 385 -9.24 9.26 15.57
C LEU A 385 -8.77 10.30 16.59
N LYS A 386 -7.46 10.36 16.82
CA LYS A 386 -6.83 11.27 17.79
C LYS A 386 -5.80 12.15 17.09
N ALA A 387 -6.17 13.41 16.88
CA ALA A 387 -5.30 14.45 16.35
C ALA A 387 -4.91 15.45 17.43
N THR A 388 -3.66 15.92 17.45
CA THR A 388 -3.30 17.11 18.25
C THR A 388 -3.63 18.42 17.52
N GLY A 389 -3.75 18.37 16.20
CA GLY A 389 -4.18 19.45 15.31
C GLY A 389 -5.56 19.17 14.73
N GLU A 390 -5.65 19.01 13.41
CA GLU A 390 -6.91 18.91 12.67
C GLU A 390 -7.31 17.46 12.34
N ILE A 391 -8.60 17.15 12.43
CA ILE A 391 -9.22 16.01 11.75
C ILE A 391 -10.12 16.55 10.64
N LYS A 392 -9.80 16.20 9.40
CA LYS A 392 -10.57 16.54 8.21
C LYS A 392 -11.14 15.29 7.59
N VAL A 393 -12.45 15.28 7.36
CA VAL A 393 -13.15 14.27 6.57
C VAL A 393 -13.91 14.98 5.45
N ALA A 394 -13.59 14.65 4.20
CA ALA A 394 -14.13 15.36 3.03
C ALA A 394 -14.29 14.48 1.79
N GLY A 395 -15.05 14.96 0.80
CA GLY A 395 -15.09 14.38 -0.54
C GLY A 395 -15.74 13.00 -0.57
N SER A 396 -17.00 12.92 -0.14
CA SER A 396 -17.79 11.68 -0.07
C SER A 396 -17.12 10.55 0.71
N SER A 397 -16.16 10.88 1.58
CA SER A 397 -15.44 9.91 2.42
C SER A 397 -16.31 9.43 3.58
N LEU A 398 -16.08 8.20 4.03
CA LEU A 398 -16.86 7.53 5.06
C LEU A 398 -15.98 7.13 6.24
N VAL A 399 -16.39 7.52 7.45
CA VAL A 399 -15.95 6.86 8.69
C VAL A 399 -17.17 6.15 9.26
N GLY A 400 -17.17 4.81 9.20
CA GLY A 400 -18.37 4.00 9.43
C GLY A 400 -18.15 2.81 10.35
N ASN A 401 -18.96 2.66 11.39
CA ASN A 401 -18.99 1.47 12.25
C ASN A 401 -20.40 0.90 12.27
N ALA A 402 -20.63 -0.19 11.55
CA ALA A 402 -22.00 -0.63 11.27
C ALA A 402 -22.21 -2.14 11.33
N VAL A 403 -23.42 -2.54 11.69
CA VAL A 403 -23.92 -3.91 11.49
C VAL A 403 -24.45 -3.99 10.07
N ARG A 404 -23.73 -4.70 9.19
CA ARG A 404 -24.10 -4.85 7.78
C ARG A 404 -25.29 -5.80 7.60
N SER A 405 -25.89 -5.79 6.41
CA SER A 405 -27.00 -6.67 6.04
C SER A 405 -26.72 -8.12 6.43
N GLU A 406 -27.70 -8.82 7.00
CA GLU A 406 -27.59 -10.20 7.49
C GLU A 406 -26.54 -10.41 8.62
N GLY A 407 -25.86 -9.35 9.06
CA GLY A 407 -24.93 -9.39 10.20
C GLY A 407 -25.67 -9.36 11.53
N ARG A 408 -25.13 -10.03 12.55
CA ARG A 408 -25.72 -10.07 13.90
C ARG A 408 -24.70 -9.66 14.96
N GLY A 409 -25.06 -8.73 15.83
CA GLY A 409 -24.21 -8.22 16.89
C GLY A 409 -24.31 -6.71 17.03
N ASN A 410 -23.46 -6.11 17.85
CA ASN A 410 -23.45 -4.68 18.10
C ASN A 410 -22.26 -4.02 17.37
N ALA A 411 -22.53 -2.88 16.73
CA ALA A 411 -21.47 -2.01 16.22
C ALA A 411 -20.70 -1.35 17.38
N GLY A 412 -19.46 -0.97 17.11
CA GLY A 412 -18.68 -0.14 18.01
C GLY A 412 -18.96 1.35 17.79
N SER A 413 -18.31 2.19 18.59
CA SER A 413 -18.42 3.64 18.49
C SER A 413 -17.40 4.25 17.52
N ILE A 414 -17.65 5.49 17.13
CA ILE A 414 -16.69 6.37 16.47
C ILE A 414 -16.30 7.45 17.47
N ASN A 415 -15.01 7.53 17.81
CA ASN A 415 -14.45 8.45 18.79
C ASN A 415 -13.47 9.41 18.10
N ILE A 416 -13.78 10.71 18.10
CA ILE A 416 -12.98 11.76 17.48
C ILE A 416 -12.48 12.70 18.56
N SER A 417 -11.17 12.92 18.60
CA SER A 417 -10.52 13.89 19.49
C SER A 417 -9.53 14.75 18.71
N SER A 418 -9.71 16.07 18.73
CA SER A 418 -8.87 17.00 17.96
C SER A 418 -8.84 18.42 18.51
N ASN A 419 -7.92 19.24 17.99
CA ASN A 419 -8.00 20.68 18.17
C ASN A 419 -9.01 21.31 17.20
N SER A 420 -9.06 20.85 15.95
CA SER A 420 -10.05 21.29 14.95
C SER A 420 -10.66 20.09 14.25
N PHE A 421 -11.95 20.14 13.95
CA PHE A 421 -12.66 19.10 13.20
C PHE A 421 -13.44 19.71 12.03
N SER A 422 -13.28 19.14 10.83
CA SER A 422 -14.07 19.51 9.66
C SER A 422 -14.69 18.28 8.99
N LEU A 423 -16.00 18.31 8.77
CA LEU A 423 -16.77 17.33 8.00
C LEU A 423 -17.46 18.04 6.84
N THR A 424 -16.99 17.82 5.62
CA THR A 424 -17.40 18.62 4.46
C THR A 424 -17.59 17.81 3.19
N THR A 425 -18.20 18.40 2.16
CA THR A 425 -18.22 17.86 0.79
C THR A 425 -18.73 16.41 0.77
N ASP A 426 -19.95 16.21 1.24
CA ASP A 426 -20.71 14.97 1.31
C ASP A 426 -20.06 13.83 2.12
N ALA A 427 -19.08 14.15 2.96
CA ALA A 427 -18.47 13.20 3.88
C ALA A 427 -19.44 12.76 4.99
N GLN A 428 -19.24 11.54 5.48
CA GLN A 428 -20.14 10.87 6.41
C GLN A 428 -19.43 10.29 7.63
N LEU A 429 -19.99 10.51 8.81
CA LEU A 429 -19.74 9.72 10.02
C LEU A 429 -20.97 8.87 10.32
N ILE A 430 -20.84 7.55 10.38
CA ILE A 430 -21.99 6.65 10.51
C ILE A 430 -21.76 5.57 11.55
N THR A 431 -22.64 5.49 12.52
CA THR A 431 -22.93 4.26 13.26
C THR A 431 -24.32 3.78 12.88
N ALA A 432 -24.47 2.52 12.44
CA ALA A 432 -25.76 2.06 11.93
C ALA A 432 -25.98 0.56 12.02
N VAL A 433 -27.26 0.17 12.03
CA VAL A 433 -27.71 -1.15 11.63
C VAL A 433 -28.33 -1.04 10.23
N PHE A 434 -27.76 -1.73 9.24
CA PHE A 434 -28.24 -1.62 7.87
C PHE A 434 -29.50 -2.44 7.65
N VAL A 435 -30.54 -1.78 7.14
CA VAL A 435 -31.82 -2.39 6.79
C VAL A 435 -31.84 -2.74 5.30
N THR A 436 -32.35 -3.93 4.98
CA THR A 436 -32.59 -4.36 3.60
C THR A 436 -34.09 -4.24 3.31
N ALA A 437 -34.46 -3.63 2.19
CA ALA A 437 -35.84 -3.56 1.71
C ALA A 437 -35.94 -4.13 0.28
N ASP A 438 -37.13 -4.58 -0.11
CA ASP A 438 -37.41 -4.98 -1.49
C ASP A 438 -37.68 -3.77 -2.40
N ASP A 439 -37.92 -4.03 -3.69
CA ASP A 439 -38.16 -2.98 -4.70
C ASP A 439 -39.41 -2.13 -4.44
N GLN A 440 -40.30 -2.56 -3.52
CA GLN A 440 -41.47 -1.81 -3.09
C GLN A 440 -41.22 -1.03 -1.79
N GLY A 441 -39.99 -1.06 -1.26
CA GLY A 441 -39.60 -0.40 -0.02
C GLY A 441 -40.02 -1.16 1.24
N ILE A 442 -40.46 -2.42 1.13
CA ILE A 442 -40.84 -3.23 2.29
C ILE A 442 -39.58 -3.82 2.91
N VAL A 443 -39.36 -3.49 4.19
CA VAL A 443 -38.24 -4.01 4.98
C VAL A 443 -38.29 -5.53 5.05
N GLN A 444 -37.13 -6.15 4.87
CA GLN A 444 -36.87 -7.59 4.95
C GLN A 444 -36.02 -7.85 6.21
N PRO A 445 -36.63 -8.09 7.39
CA PRO A 445 -35.90 -8.19 8.66
C PRO A 445 -34.84 -9.29 8.67
N GLN A 446 -35.11 -10.41 8.00
CA GLN A 446 -34.18 -11.54 7.86
C GLN A 446 -32.95 -11.23 7.00
N LEU A 447 -33.04 -10.22 6.11
CA LEU A 447 -31.93 -9.76 5.27
C LEU A 447 -31.25 -8.50 5.82
N SER A 448 -31.80 -7.93 6.91
CA SER A 448 -31.27 -6.75 7.58
C SER A 448 -30.20 -7.15 8.60
N GLY A 449 -29.37 -6.19 8.98
CA GLY A 449 -28.52 -6.32 10.17
C GLY A 449 -29.37 -6.41 11.44
N GLN A 450 -28.84 -7.05 12.47
CA GLN A 450 -29.53 -7.21 13.76
C GLN A 450 -28.58 -6.87 14.92
N GLY A 451 -29.03 -5.98 15.79
CA GLY A 451 -28.33 -5.58 17.01
C GLY A 451 -28.41 -4.07 17.20
N ASN A 452 -27.37 -3.47 17.77
CA ASN A 452 -27.37 -2.04 18.07
C ASN A 452 -26.26 -1.31 17.31
N ALA A 453 -26.56 -0.09 16.88
CA ALA A 453 -25.54 0.86 16.46
C ALA A 453 -24.74 1.38 17.68
N GLY A 454 -23.48 1.78 17.45
CA GLY A 454 -22.68 2.47 18.46
C GLY A 454 -22.91 3.97 18.49
N ASN A 455 -22.13 4.68 19.28
CA ASN A 455 -22.22 6.14 19.40
C ASN A 455 -21.20 6.86 18.50
N ILE A 456 -21.47 8.12 18.17
CA ILE A 456 -20.50 9.03 17.56
C ILE A 456 -20.14 10.10 18.60
N ASN A 457 -18.91 10.04 19.11
CA ASN A 457 -18.39 10.95 20.13
C ASN A 457 -17.37 11.91 19.48
N ILE A 458 -17.65 13.21 19.49
CA ILE A 458 -16.78 14.24 18.91
C ILE A 458 -16.35 15.20 20.01
N ASN A 459 -15.06 15.15 20.36
CA ASN A 459 -14.43 16.02 21.35
C ASN A 459 -13.42 16.94 20.65
N VAL A 460 -13.75 18.23 20.58
CA VAL A 460 -12.97 19.22 19.83
C VAL A 460 -12.71 20.43 20.72
N ARG A 461 -11.44 20.84 20.82
CA ARG A 461 -11.04 21.97 21.69
C ARG A 461 -11.26 23.33 21.05
N GLY A 462 -11.08 23.41 19.73
CA GLY A 462 -11.21 24.61 18.92
C GLY A 462 -12.39 24.52 17.97
N THR A 463 -12.14 24.73 16.68
CA THR A 463 -13.19 24.90 15.68
C THR A 463 -13.82 23.59 15.24
N VAL A 464 -15.15 23.60 15.10
CA VAL A 464 -15.93 22.55 14.43
C VAL A 464 -16.58 23.14 13.19
N THR A 465 -16.32 22.55 12.02
CA THR A 465 -16.96 22.93 10.74
C THR A 465 -17.71 21.74 10.16
N ILE A 466 -19.02 21.89 9.95
CA ILE A 466 -19.85 20.92 9.25
C ILE A 466 -20.53 21.65 8.11
N ALA A 467 -20.17 21.33 6.86
CA ALA A 467 -20.69 22.00 5.67
C ALA A 467 -20.91 20.98 4.55
N ASN A 468 -22.19 20.66 4.28
CA ASN A 468 -22.56 19.52 3.43
C ASN A 468 -21.93 18.21 3.92
N GLY A 469 -21.93 17.98 5.23
CA GLY A 469 -21.44 16.75 5.85
C GLY A 469 -22.55 16.10 6.66
N TYR A 470 -22.51 14.78 6.81
CA TYR A 470 -23.59 14.02 7.45
C TYR A 470 -23.09 13.19 8.63
N ILE A 471 -23.83 13.24 9.74
CA ILE A 471 -23.56 12.46 10.94
C ILE A 471 -24.81 11.66 11.25
N PHE A 472 -24.70 10.34 11.25
CA PHE A 472 -25.82 9.43 11.47
C PHE A 472 -25.50 8.42 12.56
N SER A 473 -26.43 8.27 13.51
CA SER A 473 -26.46 7.16 14.47
C SER A 473 -27.84 6.53 14.37
N ILE A 474 -27.96 5.41 13.66
CA ILE A 474 -29.25 4.83 13.25
C ILE A 474 -29.41 3.43 13.84
N LEU A 475 -30.49 3.24 14.59
CA LEU A 475 -30.88 1.95 15.15
C LEU A 475 -31.60 1.07 14.13
#